data_AF-A0AAD6BXL2-F1
#
_entry.id   AF-A0AAD6BXL2-F1
#
_cell.length_a   1.000
_cell.length_b   1.000
_cell.length_c   1.000
_cell.angle_alpha   90.00
_cell.angle_beta   90.00
_cell.angle_gamma   90.00
#
_symmetry.space_group_name_H-M   'P 1'
#
loop_
_entity.id
_entity.type
_entity.pdbx_description
1 polymer ?
#
loop_
_entity_poly.entity_id
_entity_poly.type
_entity_poly.pdbx_seq_one_letter_code
_entity_poly.pdbx_strand_id
1 'polypeptide(L)' 'SQLLAWTLTVDSFDQFRGLIRRNAVFLTTIFAGAFAFELSFDTASNKIWDTLNAGRQWKDIKPRYLVNEDEDEE' A
#
# COMPACT_ATOMS: atom_id res chain seq x y z
N SER A 1 51.88 -10.57 -5.48
CA SER A 1 52.32 -9.19 -5.11
C SER A 1 51.23 -8.57 -4.24
N GLN A 2 51.59 -7.69 -3.30
CA GLN A 2 50.64 -7.06 -2.36
C GLN A 2 49.55 -6.24 -3.07
N LEU A 3 49.85 -5.70 -4.25
CA LEU A 3 48.93 -4.91 -5.06
C LEU A 3 47.73 -5.73 -5.56
N LEU A 4 47.95 -6.98 -6.00
CA LEU A 4 46.86 -7.85 -6.48
C LEU A 4 45.91 -8.27 -5.35
N ALA A 5 46.43 -8.49 -4.14
CA ALA A 5 45.61 -8.78 -2.98
C ALA A 5 44.76 -7.56 -2.58
N TRP A 6 45.34 -6.36 -2.65
CA TRP A 6 44.63 -5.11 -2.40
C TRP A 6 43.52 -4.83 -3.42
N THR A 7 43.79 -4.99 -4.73
CA THR A 7 42.75 -4.78 -5.76
C THR A 7 41.60 -5.77 -5.61
N LEU A 8 41.89 -7.07 -5.47
CA LEU A 8 40.84 -8.09 -5.31
C LEU A 8 39.98 -7.85 -4.06
N THR A 9 40.57 -7.38 -2.97
CA THR A 9 39.84 -7.09 -1.71
C THR A 9 38.93 -5.87 -1.87
N VAL A 10 39.42 -4.80 -2.50
CA VAL A 10 38.63 -3.58 -2.78
C VAL A 10 37.51 -3.86 -3.78
N ASP A 11 37.79 -4.58 -4.87
CA ASP A 11 36.82 -4.95 -5.89
C ASP A 11 35.68 -5.81 -5.30
N SER A 12 36.03 -6.75 -4.42
CA SER A 12 35.03 -7.59 -3.73
C SER A 12 34.11 -6.78 -2.82
N PHE A 13 34.65 -5.76 -2.14
CA PHE A 13 33.88 -4.87 -1.28
C PHE A 13 32.93 -3.97 -2.07
N ASP A 14 33.39 -3.42 -3.19
CA ASP A 14 32.56 -2.59 -4.07
C ASP A 14 31.43 -3.38 -4.74
N GLN A 15 31.71 -4.62 -5.16
CA GLN A 15 30.69 -5.55 -5.67
C GLN A 15 29.62 -5.84 -4.62
N PHE A 16 30.01 -6.18 -3.39
CA PHE A 16 29.08 -6.43 -2.29
C PHE A 16 28.22 -5.20 -1.98
N ARG A 17 28.81 -4.01 -1.89
CA ARG A 17 28.08 -2.75 -1.64
C ARG A 17 27.09 -2.43 -2.75
N GLY A 18 27.47 -2.66 -4.01
CA GLY A 18 26.59 -2.48 -5.16
C GLY A 18 25.38 -3.41 -5.13
N LEU A 19 25.59 -4.70 -4.79
CA LEU A 19 24.53 -5.69 -4.68
C LEU A 19 23.55 -5.38 -3.54
N ILE A 20 24.05 -5.06 -2.35
CA ILE A 20 23.19 -4.72 -1.20
C ILE A 20 22.38 -3.44 -1.49
N ARG A 21 23.00 -2.41 -2.06
CA ARG A 21 22.28 -1.16 -2.40
C ARG A 21 21.18 -1.41 -3.42
N ARG A 22 21.40 -2.21 -4.46
CA ARG A 22 20.36 -2.55 -5.46
C ARG A 22 19.20 -3.34 -4.85
N ASN A 23 19.47 -4.32 -3.98
CA ASN A 23 18.42 -5.07 -3.28
C ASN A 23 17.63 -4.18 -2.32
N ALA A 24 18.32 -3.32 -1.56
CA ALA A 24 17.68 -2.39 -0.64
C ALA A 24 16.80 -1.37 -1.38
N VAL A 25 17.27 -0.81 -2.50
CA VAL A 25 16.47 0.10 -3.34
C VAL A 25 15.26 -0.63 -3.90
N PHE A 26 15.44 -1.83 -4.46
CA PHE A 26 14.32 -2.62 -5.00
C PHE A 26 13.24 -2.91 -3.96
N LEU A 27 13.63 -3.42 -2.79
CA LEU A 27 12.70 -3.72 -1.70
C LEU A 27 12.01 -2.46 -1.17
N THR A 28 12.76 -1.37 -1.00
CA THR A 28 12.19 -0.09 -0.54
C THR A 28 11.20 0.46 -1.55
N THR A 29 11.50 0.39 -2.85
CA THR A 29 10.59 0.82 -3.92
C THR A 29 9.32 -0.03 -3.94
N ILE A 30 9.44 -1.35 -3.78
CA ILE A 30 8.26 -2.24 -3.71
C ILE A 30 7.39 -1.87 -2.51
N PHE A 31 7.95 -1.71 -1.32
CA PHE A 31 7.17 -1.38 -0.12
C PHE A 31 6.54 0.02 -0.21
N ALA A 32 7.30 1.01 -0.66
CA ALA A 32 6.77 2.35 -0.87
C ALA A 32 5.65 2.35 -1.92
N GLY A 33 5.83 1.62 -3.03
CA GLY A 33 4.83 1.45 -4.07
C GLY A 33 3.59 0.72 -3.57
N ALA A 34 3.74 -0.36 -2.83
CA ALA A 34 2.64 -1.12 -2.25
C ALA A 34 1.82 -0.27 -1.27
N PHE A 35 2.46 0.50 -0.40
CA PHE A 35 1.78 1.41 0.52
C PHE A 35 1.00 2.51 -0.21
N ALA A 36 1.63 3.17 -1.20
CA ALA A 36 0.95 4.19 -2.00
C ALA A 36 -0.21 3.60 -2.83
N PHE A 37 -0.02 2.39 -3.35
CA PHE A 37 -1.05 1.66 -4.08
C PHE A 37 -2.22 1.29 -3.16
N GLU A 38 -1.98 0.78 -1.96
CA GLU A 38 -3.02 0.41 -1.00
C GLU A 38 -3.96 1.59 -0.69
N LEU A 39 -3.39 2.75 -0.32
CA LEU A 39 -4.17 3.95 0.01
C LEU A 39 -5.04 4.42 -1.17
N SER A 40 -4.44 4.44 -2.37
CA SER A 40 -5.14 4.89 -3.57
C SER A 40 -6.18 3.89 -4.05
N PHE A 41 -5.85 2.60 -4.01
CA PHE A 41 -6.74 1.51 -4.41
C PHE A 41 -7.97 1.44 -3.52
N ASP A 42 -7.80 1.44 -2.19
CA ASP A 42 -8.93 1.40 -1.24
C ASP A 42 -9.92 2.55 -1.47
N THR A 43 -9.40 3.79 -1.56
CA THR A 43 -10.23 4.97 -1.80
C THR A 43 -10.97 4.87 -3.14
N ALA A 44 -10.27 4.47 -4.20
CA ALA A 44 -10.84 4.38 -5.54
C ALA A 44 -11.88 3.25 -5.63
N SER A 45 -11.58 2.06 -5.09
CA SER A 45 -12.48 0.91 -5.12
C SER A 45 -13.73 1.17 -4.31
N ASN A 46 -13.61 1.79 -3.12
CA ASN A 46 -14.76 2.16 -2.30
C ASN A 46 -15.65 3.17 -3.03
N LYS A 47 -15.07 4.19 -3.68
CA LYS A 47 -15.84 5.15 -4.47
C LYS A 47 -16.58 4.50 -5.65
N ILE A 48 -15.91 3.59 -6.36
CA ILE A 48 -16.53 2.85 -7.46
C ILE A 48 -17.70 2.01 -6.93
N TRP A 49 -17.47 1.25 -5.85
CA TRP A 49 -18.49 0.42 -5.22
C TRP A 49 -19.70 1.24 -4.77
N ASP A 50 -19.44 2.38 -4.11
CA ASP A 50 -20.46 3.29 -3.61
C ASP A 50 -21.34 3.84 -4.73
N THR A 51 -20.72 4.19 -5.86
CA THR A 51 -21.43 4.72 -7.03
C THR A 51 -22.31 3.65 -7.67
N LEU A 52 -21.79 2.43 -7.79
CA LEU A 52 -22.53 1.32 -8.40
C LEU A 52 -23.67 0.79 -7.53
N ASN A 53 -23.58 0.94 -6.20
CA ASN A 53 -24.57 0.46 -5.26
C ASN A 53 -25.36 1.58 -4.57
N ALA A 54 -25.35 2.79 -5.14
CA ALA A 54 -26.07 3.94 -4.60
C ALA A 54 -27.55 3.61 -4.35
N GLY A 55 -28.06 3.99 -3.18
CA GLY A 55 -29.44 3.75 -2.76
C GLY A 55 -29.73 2.34 -2.25
N ARG A 56 -28.76 1.43 -2.29
CA ARG A 56 -28.87 0.06 -1.76
C ARG A 56 -27.95 -0.19 -0.56
N GLN A 57 -27.03 0.71 -0.28
CA GLN A 57 -26.10 0.54 0.83
C GLN A 57 -26.80 0.82 2.15
N TRP A 58 -26.37 0.13 3.21
CA TRP A 58 -26.89 0.38 4.55
C TRP A 58 -26.81 1.86 4.93
N LYS A 59 -25.71 2.53 4.62
CA LYS A 59 -25.55 3.97 4.88
C LYS A 59 -26.60 4.86 4.18
N ASP A 60 -27.16 4.42 3.06
CA ASP A 60 -28.18 5.15 2.30
C ASP A 60 -29.59 4.89 2.85
N ILE A 61 -29.85 3.67 3.36
CA ILE A 61 -31.18 3.22 3.79
C ILE A 61 -31.39 3.27 5.32
N LYS A 62 -30.31 3.26 6.10
CA LYS A 62 -30.34 3.27 7.58
C LYS A 62 -31.24 4.36 8.17
N PRO A 63 -31.23 5.62 7.68
CA PRO A 63 -32.08 6.66 8.27
C PRO A 63 -33.57 6.31 8.29
N ARG A 64 -34.04 5.52 7.32
CA ARG A 64 -35.44 5.09 7.25
C ARG A 64 -35.83 4.13 8.36
N TYR A 65 -34.88 3.34 8.85
CA TYR A 65 -35.15 2.33 9.88
C TYR A 65 -35.04 2.91 11.29
N LEU A 66 -34.14 3.86 11.50
CA LEU A 66 -34.02 4.54 12.80
C LEU A 66 -35.24 5.41 13.10
N VAL A 67 -35.77 6.12 12.09
CA VAL A 67 -37.00 6.92 12.25
C VAL A 67 -38.20 6.03 12.61
N ASN A 68 -38.33 4.86 11.98
CA ASN A 68 -39.40 3.93 12.30
C ASN A 68 -39.26 3.35 13.71
N GLU A 69 -38.03 3.09 14.18
CA GLU A 69 -37.78 2.61 15.54
C GLU A 69 -38.16 3.68 16.58
N ASP A 70 -37.85 4.95 16.32
CA ASP A 70 -38.27 6.08 17.16
C ASP A 70 -39.81 6.30 17.12
N GLU A 71 -40.46 6.13 15.97
CA GLU A 71 -41.93 6.22 15.82
C GLU A 71 -42.68 5.03 16.46
N ASP A 72 -42.08 3.83 16.49
CA ASP A 72 -42.67 2.64 17.11
C ASP A 72 -42.52 2.64 18.66
N GLU A 73 -41.63 3.47 19.22
CA GLU A 73 -41.42 3.66 20.66
C GLU A 73 -42.26 4.78 21.31
N GLU A 74 -42.90 5.67 20.53
CA GLU A 74 -43.90 6.67 20.98
C GLU A 74 -45.35 6.14 21.00
#